data_AF-A0A0C2CVC6-F1
#
_entry.id   AF-A0A0C2CVC6-F1
#
_cell.length_a   1.000
_cell.length_b   1.000
_cell.length_c   1.000
_cell.angle_alpha   90.00
_cell.angle_beta   90.00
_cell.angle_gamma   90.00
#
_symmetry.space_group_name_H-M   'P 1'
#
loop_
_entity.id
_entity.type
_entity.pdbx_description
1 polymer ?
#
loop_
_entity_poly.entity_id
_entity_poly.type
_entity_poly.pdbx_seq_one_letter_code
_entity_poly.pdbx_strand_id
1 'polypeptide(L)'
;MEFSDDEASYDEDRQWMVGNAILVKPIVEPNAVQASLYLAGKREIWYDWETSRPRPSPGAVQNPATLKTIPMYQRGGDFANGTIYLDDGETYSYKKGEYAYWGIIFKK
;
A
#
# COMPACT_ATOMS: atom_id res chain seq x y z
N MET A 1 14.33 1.45 5.50
CA MET A 1 13.13 2.21 5.10
C MET A 1 13.22 2.40 3.59
N GLU A 2 12.17 2.12 2.82
CA GLU A 2 12.22 2.06 1.35
C GLU A 2 12.58 3.40 0.68
N PHE A 3 12.35 4.53 1.36
CA PHE A 3 12.55 5.88 0.84
C PHE A 3 13.30 6.77 1.86
N SER A 4 14.56 6.44 2.16
CA SER A 4 15.37 7.16 3.17
C SER A 4 15.62 8.64 2.88
N ASP A 5 15.45 9.06 1.62
CA ASP A 5 15.72 10.42 1.17
C ASP A 5 14.44 11.27 1.05
N ASP A 6 13.31 10.73 1.52
CA ASP A 6 11.98 11.32 1.45
C ASP A 6 11.36 11.44 2.85
N GLU A 7 11.80 12.45 3.59
CA GLU A 7 11.40 12.68 4.99
C GLU A 7 9.88 12.86 5.16
N ALA A 8 9.18 13.37 4.15
CA ALA A 8 7.72 13.51 4.20
C ALA A 8 6.99 12.17 4.29
N SER A 9 7.62 11.07 3.87
CA SER A 9 7.06 9.73 4.03
C SER A 9 7.15 9.20 5.46
N TYR A 10 7.92 9.84 6.34
CA TYR A 10 8.15 9.35 7.71
C TYR A 10 6.95 9.60 8.63
N ASP A 11 6.18 10.65 8.34
CA ASP A 11 4.98 11.01 9.09
C ASP A 11 3.73 10.22 8.66
N GLU A 12 3.84 9.38 7.63
CA GLU A 12 2.74 8.56 7.13
C GLU A 12 2.63 7.24 7.90
N ASP A 13 1.73 7.19 8.88
CA ASP A 13 1.48 6.03 9.75
C ASP A 13 0.27 5.17 9.33
N ARG A 14 -0.55 5.67 8.39
CA ARG A 14 -1.79 5.02 7.93
C ARG A 14 -1.68 4.40 6.54
N GLN A 15 -0.49 4.34 5.98
CA GLN A 15 -0.20 3.66 4.74
C GLN A 15 1.12 2.90 4.87
N TRP A 16 1.26 1.81 4.13
CA TRP A 16 2.47 1.01 4.20
C TRP A 16 2.77 0.32 2.88
N MET A 17 4.02 -0.11 2.75
CA MET A 17 4.47 -0.96 1.66
C MET A 17 4.23 -2.43 2.00
N VAL A 18 3.63 -3.16 1.07
CA VAL A 18 3.64 -4.62 1.03
C VAL A 18 4.78 -5.05 0.13
N GLY A 19 5.83 -5.60 0.76
CA GLY A 19 7.10 -5.84 0.08
C GLY A 19 7.71 -4.54 -0.43
N ASN A 20 8.35 -4.60 -1.60
CA ASN A 20 9.02 -3.45 -2.20
C ASN A 20 8.18 -2.71 -3.26
N ALA A 21 6.92 -3.09 -3.45
CA ALA A 21 6.20 -2.75 -4.68
C ALA A 21 4.76 -2.30 -4.55
N ILE A 22 4.02 -2.66 -3.50
CA ILE A 22 2.61 -2.24 -3.39
C ILE A 22 2.47 -1.31 -2.20
N LEU A 23 2.03 -0.07 -2.44
CA LEU A 23 1.63 0.87 -1.40
C LEU A 23 0.13 0.72 -1.15
N VAL A 24 -0.26 0.55 0.11
CA VAL A 24 -1.63 0.32 0.54
C VAL A 24 -2.05 1.38 1.57
N LYS A 25 -3.27 1.92 1.45
CA LYS A 25 -3.90 2.76 2.49
C LYS A 25 -5.33 2.29 2.76
N PRO A 26 -5.59 1.52 3.82
CA PRO A 26 -6.96 1.13 4.17
C PRO A 26 -7.80 2.34 4.57
N ILE A 27 -9.12 2.25 4.33
CA ILE A 27 -10.08 3.22 4.85
C ILE A 27 -10.49 2.79 6.25
N VAL A 28 -10.00 3.50 7.26
CA VAL A 28 -10.22 3.17 8.69
C VAL A 28 -11.11 4.18 9.42
N GLU A 29 -11.61 5.18 8.71
CA GLU A 29 -12.46 6.24 9.26
C GLU A 29 -13.92 6.04 8.85
N PRO A 30 -14.89 6.05 9.80
CA PRO A 30 -16.31 6.01 9.47
C PRO A 30 -16.72 7.18 8.57
N ASN A 31 -17.54 6.89 7.56
CA ASN A 31 -18.09 7.89 6.61
C ASN A 31 -17.03 8.66 5.79
N ALA A 32 -15.79 8.18 5.71
CA ALA A 32 -14.81 8.77 4.82
C ALA A 32 -15.29 8.72 3.36
N VAL A 33 -15.21 9.86 2.67
CA VAL A 33 -15.57 9.99 1.24
C VAL A 33 -14.33 10.04 0.35
N GLN A 34 -13.17 10.32 0.93
CA GLN A 34 -11.89 10.46 0.23
C GLN A 34 -10.76 9.99 1.14
N ALA A 35 -9.71 9.44 0.54
CA ALA A 35 -8.44 9.14 1.19
C ALA A 35 -7.29 9.80 0.43
N SER A 36 -6.39 10.42 1.18
CA SER A 36 -5.16 11.02 0.68
C SER A 36 -4.01 10.03 0.87
N LEU A 37 -3.39 9.56 -0.20
CA LEU A 37 -2.20 8.70 -0.17
C LEU A 37 -0.98 9.51 -0.56
N TYR A 38 0.11 9.37 0.16
CA TYR A 38 1.40 9.93 -0.22
C TYR A 38 2.19 8.94 -1.07
N LEU A 39 2.42 9.26 -2.34
CA LEU A 39 3.29 8.49 -3.21
C LEU A 39 4.73 8.89 -2.92
N ALA A 40 5.47 8.02 -2.23
CA ALA A 40 6.84 8.28 -1.80
C ALA A 40 7.88 8.00 -2.90
N GLY A 41 9.08 8.56 -2.72
CA GLY A 41 10.24 8.33 -3.56
C GLY A 41 10.42 9.39 -4.64
N LYS A 42 11.65 9.88 -4.82
CA LYS A 42 11.97 10.91 -5.81
C LYS A 42 12.14 10.28 -7.19
N ARG A 43 11.42 10.82 -8.19
CA ARG A 43 11.47 10.37 -9.60
C ARG A 43 11.01 8.93 -9.82
N GLU A 44 10.13 8.44 -8.94
CA GLU A 44 9.42 7.17 -9.16
C GLU A 44 8.13 7.41 -9.94
N ILE A 45 7.62 6.35 -10.57
CA ILE A 45 6.29 6.32 -11.15
C ILE A 45 5.51 5.25 -10.41
N TRP A 46 4.34 5.60 -9.92
CA TRP A 46 3.39 4.68 -9.31
C TRP A 46 2.24 4.44 -10.27
N TYR A 47 1.68 3.24 -10.28
CA TYR A 47 0.55 2.86 -11.10
C TYR A 47 -0.63 2.61 -10.18
N ASP A 48 -1.73 3.32 -10.41
CA ASP A 48 -2.99 3.07 -9.71
C ASP A 48 -3.43 1.62 -9.97
N TRP A 49 -3.70 0.85 -8.91
CA TRP A 49 -3.92 -0.59 -9.00
C TRP A 49 -5.11 -0.97 -9.90
N GLU A 50 -6.19 -0.20 -9.84
CA GLU A 50 -7.43 -0.49 -10.57
C GLU A 50 -7.35 -0.02 -12.02
N THR A 51 -6.82 1.18 -12.23
CA THR A 51 -6.86 1.85 -13.54
C THR A 51 -5.57 1.71 -14.33
N SER A 52 -4.50 1.19 -13.71
CA SER A 52 -3.14 1.16 -14.27
C SER A 52 -2.61 2.52 -14.72
N ARG A 53 -3.23 3.63 -14.28
CA ARG A 53 -2.81 4.97 -14.67
C ARG A 53 -1.52 5.37 -13.92
N PRO A 54 -0.49 5.87 -14.61
CA PRO A 54 0.73 6.31 -13.94
C PRO A 54 0.49 7.59 -13.15
N ARG A 55 1.24 7.75 -12.06
CA ARG A 55 1.31 8.92 -11.19
C ARG A 55 2.77 9.18 -10.81
N PRO A 56 3.30 10.38 -11.03
CA PRO A 56 4.64 10.73 -10.57
C PRO A 56 4.69 10.92 -9.06
N SER A 57 5.86 10.68 -8.47
CA SER A 57 6.16 10.98 -7.07
C SER A 57 7.39 11.90 -6.95
N PRO A 58 7.58 12.60 -5.81
CA PRO A 58 6.76 12.53 -4.59
C PRO A 58 5.47 13.35 -4.68
N GLY A 59 4.42 12.92 -3.99
CA GLY A 59 3.21 13.75 -3.86
C GLY A 59 1.97 13.01 -3.36
N ALA A 60 1.03 13.78 -2.83
CA ALA A 60 -0.26 13.25 -2.39
C ALA A 60 -1.22 13.05 -3.57
N VAL A 61 -1.94 11.93 -3.57
CA VAL A 61 -3.03 11.63 -4.50
C VAL A 61 -4.31 11.39 -3.72
N GLN A 62 -5.42 11.83 -4.29
CA GLN A 62 -6.74 11.67 -3.71
C GLN A 62 -7.49 10.53 -4.39
N ASN A 63 -7.96 9.58 -3.58
CA ASN A 63 -8.75 8.45 -4.03
C ASN A 63 -10.14 8.50 -3.37
N PRO A 64 -11.24 8.23 -4.10
CA PRO A 64 -12.55 8.07 -3.49
C PRO A 64 -12.51 6.94 -2.45
N ALA A 65 -13.01 7.22 -1.26
CA ALA A 65 -13.19 6.20 -0.24
C ALA A 65 -14.58 5.57 -0.42
N THR A 66 -14.61 4.30 -0.78
CA THR A 66 -15.85 3.53 -0.88
C THR A 66 -15.73 2.25 -0.05
N LEU A 67 -16.86 1.69 0.38
CA LEU A 67 -16.90 0.43 1.13
C LEU A 67 -16.30 -0.77 0.38
N LYS A 68 -16.05 -0.63 -0.93
CA LYS A 68 -15.56 -1.70 -1.79
C LYS A 68 -14.11 -1.51 -2.24
N THR A 69 -13.46 -0.41 -1.85
CA THR A 69 -12.16 -0.03 -2.39
C THR A 69 -11.14 0.15 -1.29
N ILE A 70 -10.00 -0.50 -1.46
CA ILE A 70 -8.77 -0.21 -0.72
C ILE A 70 -7.84 0.49 -1.70
N PRO A 71 -7.55 1.79 -1.53
CA PRO A 71 -6.58 2.50 -2.35
C PRO A 71 -5.22 1.80 -2.35
N MET A 72 -4.74 1.46 -3.55
CA MET A 72 -3.46 0.80 -3.74
C MET A 72 -2.73 1.38 -4.95
N TYR A 73 -1.41 1.48 -4.84
CA TYR A 73 -0.53 1.86 -5.92
C TYR A 73 0.63 0.89 -6.04
N GLN A 74 0.92 0.49 -7.27
CA GLN A 74 2.08 -0.32 -7.59
C GLN A 74 3.26 0.58 -7.97
N ARG A 75 4.41 0.40 -7.33
CA ARG A 75 5.67 1.05 -7.71
C ARG A 75 6.11 0.57 -9.08
N GLY A 76 6.57 1.51 -9.91
CA GLY A 76 7.16 1.22 -11.21
C GLY A 76 8.46 0.43 -11.08
N GLY A 77 8.76 -0.38 -12.09
CA GLY A 77 9.86 -1.32 -12.11
C GLY A 77 9.42 -2.64 -12.75
N ASP A 78 10.38 -3.53 -13.01
CA ASP A 78 10.11 -4.79 -13.73
C ASP A 78 9.63 -5.91 -12.82
N PHE A 79 9.76 -5.74 -11.50
CA PHE A 79 9.51 -6.80 -10.53
C PHE A 79 9.07 -6.27 -9.16
N ALA A 80 8.13 -6.98 -8.57
CA ALA A 80 7.53 -6.74 -7.27
C ALA A 80 7.48 -8.06 -6.51
N ASN A 81 7.99 -8.07 -5.28
CA ASN A 81 7.88 -9.22 -4.39
C ASN A 81 7.53 -8.76 -2.98
N GLY A 82 6.46 -9.31 -2.43
CA GLY A 82 6.02 -9.02 -1.08
C GLY A 82 5.21 -10.18 -0.51
N THR A 83 5.06 -10.18 0.81
CA THR A 83 4.21 -11.15 1.51
C THR A 83 3.25 -10.39 2.41
N ILE A 84 1.98 -10.76 2.39
CA ILE A 84 0.96 -10.29 3.33
C ILE A 84 0.76 -11.39 4.36
N TYR A 85 0.85 -11.02 5.64
CA TYR A 85 0.44 -11.84 6.77
C TYR A 85 -0.76 -11.17 7.44
N LEU A 86 -1.83 -11.92 7.70
CA LEU A 86 -3.00 -11.47 8.44
C LEU A 86 -3.41 -12.56 9.44
N ASP A 87 -3.58 -12.19 10.71
CA ASP A 87 -4.25 -13.00 11.73
C ASP A 87 -5.32 -12.17 12.44
N ASP A 88 -5.87 -12.67 13.54
CA ASP A 88 -6.89 -11.96 14.31
C ASP A 88 -6.34 -10.78 15.14
N GLY A 89 -5.01 -10.64 15.24
CA GLY A 89 -4.34 -9.58 16.01
C GLY A 89 -4.58 -9.62 17.53
N GLU A 90 -5.37 -10.57 18.03
CA GLU A 90 -5.88 -10.58 19.41
C GLU A 90 -5.50 -11.86 20.16
N THR A 91 -5.34 -12.98 19.45
CA THR A 91 -5.14 -14.29 20.08
C THR A 91 -3.86 -14.98 19.60
N TYR A 92 -3.59 -16.17 20.14
CA TYR A 92 -2.50 -17.04 19.70
C TYR A 92 -2.93 -18.08 18.65
N SER A 93 -4.09 -17.89 18.01
CA SER A 93 -4.64 -18.84 17.05
C SER A 93 -3.75 -19.06 15.82
N TYR A 94 -2.86 -18.12 15.47
CA TYR A 94 -1.85 -18.32 14.43
C TYR A 94 -0.97 -19.57 14.67
N LYS A 95 -0.73 -19.95 15.93
CA LYS A 95 0.03 -21.17 16.29
C LYS A 95 -0.68 -22.46 15.88
N LYS A 96 -1.99 -22.38 15.64
CA LYS A 96 -2.83 -23.47 15.15
C LYS A 96 -3.05 -23.40 13.64
N GLY A 97 -2.45 -22.42 12.94
CA GLY A 97 -2.62 -22.22 11.51
C GLY A 97 -3.75 -21.28 11.12
N GLU A 98 -4.37 -20.57 12.08
CA GLU A 98 -5.43 -19.58 11.80
C GLU A 98 -4.81 -18.23 11.42
N TYR A 99 -4.23 -18.16 10.23
CA TYR A 99 -3.70 -16.94 9.62
C TYR A 99 -3.80 -17.05 8.10
N ALA A 100 -3.82 -15.91 7.41
CA ALA A 100 -3.57 -15.83 5.98
C ALA A 100 -2.12 -15.40 5.73
N TYR A 101 -1.42 -16.12 4.85
CA TYR A 101 -0.09 -15.75 4.38
C TYR A 101 -0.06 -15.86 2.87
N TRP A 102 0.12 -14.73 2.19
CA TRP A 102 0.08 -14.66 0.73
C TRP A 102 1.33 -14.00 0.18
N GLY A 103 2.02 -14.69 -0.72
CA GLY A 103 3.06 -14.10 -1.54
C GLY A 103 2.43 -13.34 -2.71
N ILE A 104 2.88 -12.10 -2.91
CA ILE A 104 2.58 -11.29 -4.09
C ILE A 104 3.86 -11.23 -4.90
N ILE A 105 3.82 -11.85 -6.07
CA ILE A 105 4.84 -11.66 -7.10
C ILE A 105 4.14 -11.01 -8.28
N PHE A 106 4.61 -9.83 -8.65
CA PHE A 106 4.26 -9.24 -9.93
C PHE A 106 5.53 -9.07 -10.75
N LYS A 107 5.43 -9.43 -12.02
CA LYS A 107 6.47 -9.24 -13.03
C LYS A 107 5.78 -8.67 -14.27
N LYS A 108 6.30 -7.55 -14.76
CA LYS A 108 5.80 -6.94 -15.99
C LYS A 108 6.28 -7.71 -17.22
#